data_AF-A0A3D4T664-F1
#
_entry.id   AF-A0A3D4T664-F1
#
_cell.length_a   1.000
_cell.length_b   1.000
_cell.length_c   1.000
_cell.angle_alpha   90.00
_cell.angle_beta   90.00
_cell.angle_gamma   90.00
#
_symmetry.space_group_name_H-M   'P 1'
#
loop_
_entity.id
_entity.type
_entity.pdbx_description
1 polymer ?
#
loop_
_entity_poly.entity_id
_entity_poly.type
_entity_poly.pdbx_seq_one_letter_code
_entity_poly.pdbx_strand_id
1 'polypeptide(L)'
;MKTVKAFFVMLYIQLALQYCIIPIVLFGLDENGEFRVWTHFYFIVALLSFIAVQIVGCLSAAAAVKMHMKSEYETLEKSWTLLKLKTIPFYILNFIYGLAYTVTLIGASRGMVVLFIFPLLIPIWYTCAFIVQSGFFGAANVAMLRKKYGDNISLIHYVLQFVPVLDVLSTIILKSKCKKLQTTE
;
A
#
# COMPACT_ATOMS: atom_id res chain seq x y z
N MET A 1 -11.60 6.35 11.37
CA MET A 1 -10.88 5.21 11.98
C MET A 1 -11.39 3.83 11.55
N LYS A 2 -12.71 3.53 11.58
CA LYS A 2 -13.23 2.19 11.19
C LYS A 2 -12.87 1.82 9.74
N THR A 3 -13.02 2.75 8.80
CA THR A 3 -12.65 2.58 7.38
C THR A 3 -11.16 2.32 7.18
N VAL A 4 -10.29 3.06 7.88
CA VAL A 4 -8.83 2.86 7.84
C VAL A 4 -8.45 1.47 8.36
N LYS A 5 -9.05 1.01 9.47
CA LYS A 5 -8.81 -0.34 9.99
C LYS A 5 -9.30 -1.42 9.03
N ALA A 6 -10.51 -1.26 8.46
CA ALA A 6 -11.07 -2.20 7.48
C ALA A 6 -10.20 -2.30 6.22
N PHE A 7 -9.72 -1.16 5.72
CA PHE A 7 -8.79 -1.10 4.60
C PHE A 7 -7.50 -1.89 4.88
N PHE A 8 -6.92 -1.75 6.07
CA PHE A 8 -5.76 -2.54 6.48
C PHE A 8 -6.05 -4.04 6.50
N VAL A 9 -7.16 -4.45 7.13
CA VAL A 9 -7.51 -5.87 7.21
C VAL A 9 -7.68 -6.47 5.82
N MET A 10 -8.42 -5.80 4.93
CA MET A 10 -8.59 -6.26 3.55
C MET A 10 -7.27 -6.35 2.79
N LEU A 11 -6.36 -5.41 3.03
CA LEU A 11 -5.05 -5.41 2.40
C LEU A 11 -4.15 -6.57 2.87
N TYR A 12 -4.17 -6.91 4.17
CA TYR A 12 -3.46 -8.09 4.67
C TYR A 12 -4.10 -9.40 4.21
N ILE A 13 -5.43 -9.47 4.11
CA ILE A 13 -6.13 -10.62 3.51
C ILE A 13 -5.67 -10.79 2.06
N GLN A 14 -5.64 -9.70 1.30
CA GLN A 14 -5.23 -9.72 -0.09
C GLN A 14 -3.75 -10.05 -0.27
N LEU A 15 -2.88 -9.62 0.65
CA LEU A 15 -1.48 -10.06 0.68
C LEU A 15 -1.37 -11.57 0.92
N ALA A 16 -2.16 -12.13 1.85
CA ALA A 16 -2.19 -13.57 2.08
C ALA A 16 -2.70 -14.33 0.85
N LEU A 17 -3.76 -13.83 0.19
CA LEU A 17 -4.23 -14.35 -1.10
C LEU A 17 -3.20 -14.16 -2.23
N GLN A 18 -2.31 -13.19 -2.14
CA GLN A 18 -1.22 -13.09 -3.11
C GLN A 18 -0.18 -14.18 -2.86
N TYR A 19 0.15 -14.45 -1.60
CA TYR A 19 1.17 -15.43 -1.23
C TYR A 19 0.77 -16.86 -1.56
N CYS A 20 -0.51 -17.15 -1.43
CA CYS A 20 -1.05 -18.47 -1.75
C CYS A 20 -1.13 -18.74 -3.27
N ILE A 21 -0.85 -17.77 -4.16
CA ILE A 21 -0.88 -17.99 -5.63
C ILE A 21 0.10 -19.09 -6.04
N ILE A 22 1.36 -19.02 -5.59
CA ILE A 22 2.39 -20.01 -5.96
C ILE A 22 1.99 -21.43 -5.53
N PRO A 23 1.67 -21.71 -4.25
CA PRO A 23 1.27 -23.06 -3.85
C PRO A 23 -0.04 -23.51 -4.51
N ILE A 24 -1.02 -22.63 -4.71
CA ILE A 24 -2.26 -22.97 -5.42
C ILE A 24 -1.98 -23.39 -6.87
N VAL A 25 -1.05 -22.72 -7.56
CA VAL A 25 -0.67 -23.10 -8.93
C VAL A 25 0.10 -24.44 -8.94
N LEU A 26 0.99 -24.67 -7.98
CA LEU A 26 1.79 -25.90 -7.90
C LEU A 26 0.94 -27.15 -7.58
N PHE A 27 -0.02 -27.04 -6.65
CA PHE A 27 -0.85 -28.16 -6.21
C PHE A 27 -2.22 -28.23 -6.92
N GLY A 28 -2.57 -27.19 -7.67
CA GLY A 28 -3.88 -27.02 -8.31
C GLY A 28 -4.00 -27.59 -9.71
N LEU A 29 -2.93 -28.16 -10.25
CA LEU A 29 -2.93 -28.82 -11.55
C LEU A 29 -3.38 -30.27 -11.41
N ASP A 30 -4.22 -30.73 -12.32
CA ASP A 30 -4.60 -32.13 -12.42
C ASP A 30 -3.57 -32.94 -13.21
N GLU A 31 -3.75 -34.26 -13.27
CA GLU A 31 -2.85 -35.17 -14.02
C GLU A 31 -2.72 -34.80 -15.50
N ASN A 32 -3.75 -34.15 -16.07
CA ASN A 32 -3.76 -33.65 -17.45
C ASN A 32 -3.12 -32.25 -17.62
N GLY A 33 -2.62 -31.64 -16.54
CA GLY A 33 -2.09 -30.27 -16.56
C GLY A 33 -3.16 -29.18 -16.62
N GLU A 34 -4.44 -29.52 -16.43
CA GLU A 34 -5.53 -28.54 -16.34
C GLU A 34 -5.72 -28.05 -14.90
N PHE A 35 -6.18 -26.81 -14.74
CA PHE A 35 -6.49 -26.28 -13.41
C PHE A 35 -7.75 -26.93 -12.84
N ARG A 36 -7.65 -27.42 -11.61
CA ARG A 36 -8.79 -27.98 -10.89
C ARG A 36 -9.83 -26.89 -10.58
N VAL A 37 -11.07 -27.30 -10.31
CA VAL A 37 -12.19 -26.38 -10.03
C VAL A 37 -11.91 -25.46 -8.84
N TRP A 38 -11.29 -25.97 -7.77
CA TRP A 38 -10.91 -25.18 -6.60
C TRP A 38 -9.85 -24.11 -6.91
N THR A 39 -8.96 -24.37 -7.87
CA THR A 39 -7.97 -23.41 -8.36
C THR A 39 -8.63 -22.25 -9.10
N HIS A 40 -9.64 -22.53 -9.93
CA HIS A 40 -10.45 -21.49 -10.57
C HIS A 40 -11.20 -20.64 -9.55
N PHE A 41 -11.85 -21.30 -8.58
CA PHE A 41 -12.56 -20.62 -7.50
C PHE A 41 -11.64 -19.67 -6.72
N TYR A 42 -10.42 -20.13 -6.43
CA TYR A 42 -9.41 -19.30 -5.77
C TYR A 42 -9.09 -18.02 -6.55
N PHE A 43 -8.84 -18.12 -7.86
CA PHE A 43 -8.53 -16.94 -8.69
C PHE A 43 -9.70 -15.96 -8.76
N ILE A 44 -10.94 -16.45 -8.80
CA ILE A 44 -12.14 -15.59 -8.74
C ILE A 44 -12.20 -14.84 -7.40
N VAL A 45 -11.98 -15.53 -6.28
CA VAL A 45 -11.96 -14.91 -4.94
C VAL A 45 -10.84 -13.86 -4.83
N ALA A 46 -9.65 -14.17 -5.34
CA ALA A 46 -8.52 -13.25 -5.35
C ALA A 46 -8.80 -11.98 -6.17
N LEU A 47 -9.50 -12.13 -7.31
CA LEU A 47 -9.93 -11.01 -8.15
C LEU A 47 -10.99 -10.15 -7.46
N LEU A 48 -12.02 -10.77 -6.87
CA LEU A 48 -13.07 -10.05 -6.16
C LEU A 48 -12.52 -9.27 -4.95
N SER A 49 -11.63 -9.89 -4.18
CA SER A 49 -10.96 -9.24 -3.06
C SER A 49 -10.06 -8.08 -3.54
N PHE A 50 -9.41 -8.20 -4.70
CA PHE A 50 -8.64 -7.10 -5.28
C PHE A 50 -9.54 -5.88 -5.53
N ILE A 51 -10.67 -6.08 -6.18
CA ILE A 51 -11.64 -5.01 -6.50
C ILE A 51 -12.16 -4.38 -5.20
N ALA A 52 -12.50 -5.20 -4.20
CA ALA A 52 -12.99 -4.73 -2.91
C ALA A 52 -11.97 -3.82 -2.19
N VAL A 53 -10.69 -4.20 -2.19
CA VAL A 53 -9.61 -3.37 -1.62
C VAL A 53 -9.53 -2.01 -2.31
N GLN A 54 -9.64 -1.96 -3.64
CA GLN A 54 -9.59 -0.69 -4.37
C GLN A 54 -10.78 0.22 -4.03
N ILE A 55 -11.99 -0.34 -3.95
CA ILE A 55 -13.20 0.41 -3.57
C ILE A 55 -13.04 0.99 -2.15
N VAL A 56 -12.63 0.17 -1.19
CA VAL A 56 -12.43 0.62 0.20
C VAL A 56 -11.28 1.64 0.29
N GLY A 57 -10.24 1.48 -0.52
CA GLY A 57 -9.15 2.43 -0.65
C GLY A 57 -9.61 3.80 -1.14
N CYS A 58 -10.42 3.84 -2.20
CA CYS A 58 -11.04 5.08 -2.69
C CYS A 58 -11.96 5.74 -1.64
N LEU A 59 -12.78 4.94 -0.95
CA LEU A 59 -13.63 5.44 0.15
C LEU A 59 -12.80 6.01 1.31
N SER A 60 -11.63 5.41 1.58
CA SER A 60 -10.72 5.90 2.61
C SER A 60 -10.10 7.24 2.20
N ALA A 61 -9.70 7.42 0.94
CA ALA A 61 -9.19 8.69 0.41
C ALA A 61 -10.27 9.78 0.47
N ALA A 62 -11.51 9.47 0.10
CA ALA A 62 -12.64 10.39 0.23
C ALA A 62 -12.89 10.80 1.69
N ALA A 63 -12.74 9.86 2.64
CA ALA A 63 -12.84 10.16 4.07
C ALA A 63 -11.71 11.09 4.55
N ALA A 64 -10.49 10.95 4.02
CA ALA A 64 -9.37 11.84 4.32
C ALA A 64 -9.67 13.29 3.91
N VAL A 65 -10.19 13.48 2.69
CA VAL A 65 -10.59 14.81 2.18
C VAL A 65 -11.71 15.39 3.02
N LYS A 66 -12.73 14.59 3.37
CA LYS A 66 -13.84 15.04 4.22
C LYS A 66 -13.37 15.46 5.63
N MET A 67 -12.42 14.73 6.22
CA MET A 67 -11.83 15.06 7.52
C MET A 67 -11.02 16.36 7.46
N HIS A 68 -10.29 16.59 6.36
CA HIS A 68 -9.60 17.86 6.11
C HIS A 68 -10.57 19.04 6.04
N MET A 69 -11.67 18.90 5.29
CA MET A 69 -12.69 19.96 5.19
C MET A 69 -13.35 20.27 6.54
N LYS A 70 -13.55 19.26 7.39
CA LYS A 70 -14.14 19.41 8.73
C LYS A 70 -13.16 19.91 9.80
N SER A 71 -11.89 20.17 9.45
CA SER A 71 -10.85 20.62 10.40
C SER A 71 -10.65 19.67 11.60
N GLU A 72 -10.92 18.37 11.44
CA GLU A 72 -10.73 17.35 12.49
C GLU A 72 -9.25 16.93 12.57
N TYR A 73 -8.40 17.85 13.00
CA TYR A 73 -6.95 17.76 12.86
C TYR A 73 -6.32 16.58 13.60
N GLU A 74 -6.73 16.37 14.86
CA GLU A 74 -6.15 15.34 15.72
C GLU A 74 -6.48 13.92 15.21
N THR A 75 -7.69 13.74 14.68
CA THR A 75 -8.15 12.47 14.11
C THR A 75 -7.43 12.14 12.80
N LEU A 76 -7.14 13.16 11.98
CA LEU A 76 -6.41 12.99 10.73
C LEU A 76 -4.95 12.61 10.99
N GLU A 77 -4.27 13.30 11.91
CA GLU A 77 -2.87 13.02 12.25
C GLU A 77 -2.69 11.61 12.84
N LYS A 78 -3.57 11.21 13.77
CA LYS A 78 -3.58 9.85 14.32
C LYS A 78 -3.81 8.80 13.24
N SER A 79 -4.73 9.06 12.31
CA SER A 79 -5.04 8.14 11.20
C SER A 79 -3.88 8.04 10.21
N TRP A 80 -3.24 9.16 9.85
CA TRP A 80 -2.07 9.20 8.97
C TRP A 80 -0.86 8.49 9.57
N THR A 81 -0.56 8.74 10.85
CA THR A 81 0.55 8.07 11.55
C THR A 81 0.33 6.56 11.60
N LEU A 82 -0.90 6.13 11.93
CA LEU A 82 -1.26 4.72 11.96
C LEU A 82 -1.17 4.09 10.56
N LEU A 83 -1.59 4.83 9.52
CA LEU A 83 -1.48 4.40 8.14
C LEU A 83 -0.02 4.19 7.71
N LYS A 84 0.88 5.11 8.04
CA LYS A 84 2.29 5.03 7.59
C LYS A 84 3.13 4.05 8.41
N LEU A 85 2.82 3.84 9.69
CA LEU A 85 3.54 2.84 10.50
C LEU A 85 3.12 1.40 10.19
N LYS A 86 1.81 1.14 10.03
CA LYS A 86 1.31 -0.21 9.75
C LYS A 86 1.61 -0.71 8.33
N THR A 87 2.13 0.16 7.48
CA THR A 87 2.52 -0.16 6.10
C THR A 87 3.97 -0.58 5.97
N ILE A 88 4.80 -0.32 6.99
CA ILE A 88 6.19 -0.79 7.01
C ILE A 88 6.28 -2.32 6.90
N PRO A 89 5.55 -3.12 7.72
CA PRO A 89 5.58 -4.57 7.58
C PRO A 89 5.08 -5.02 6.22
N PHE A 90 4.05 -4.36 5.69
CA PHE A 90 3.52 -4.65 4.36
C PHE A 90 4.56 -4.44 3.26
N TYR A 91 5.33 -3.34 3.27
CA TYR A 91 6.39 -3.11 2.29
C TYR A 91 7.49 -4.17 2.37
N ILE A 92 7.93 -4.54 3.59
CA ILE A 92 8.95 -5.57 3.78
C ILE A 92 8.46 -6.91 3.24
N LEU A 93 7.25 -7.31 3.63
CA LEU A 93 6.63 -8.55 3.17
C LEU A 93 6.45 -8.57 1.65
N ASN A 94 5.91 -7.50 1.06
CA ASN A 94 5.67 -7.45 -0.37
C ASN A 94 6.98 -7.42 -1.19
N PHE A 95 8.04 -6.81 -0.64
CA PHE A 95 9.38 -6.85 -1.23
C PHE A 95 9.99 -8.25 -1.21
N ILE A 96 9.96 -8.95 -0.07
CA ILE A 96 10.44 -10.33 0.05
C ILE A 96 9.67 -11.25 -0.92
N TYR A 97 8.35 -11.09 -0.99
CA TYR A 97 7.53 -11.87 -1.91
C TYR A 97 7.83 -11.55 -3.38
N GLY A 98 7.98 -10.27 -3.73
CA GLY A 98 8.38 -9.86 -5.07
C GLY A 98 9.72 -10.45 -5.50
N LEU A 99 10.71 -10.50 -4.59
CA LEU A 99 11.98 -11.17 -4.82
C LEU A 99 11.81 -12.68 -5.02
N ALA A 100 11.11 -13.37 -4.12
CA ALA A 100 10.89 -14.81 -4.21
C ALA A 100 10.14 -15.20 -5.50
N TYR A 101 9.11 -14.45 -5.85
CA TYR A 101 8.34 -14.62 -7.09
C TYR A 101 9.23 -14.44 -8.33
N THR A 102 10.06 -13.40 -8.33
CA THR A 102 11.02 -13.14 -9.42
C THR A 102 12.02 -14.29 -9.58
N VAL A 103 12.65 -14.73 -8.49
CA VAL A 103 13.61 -15.85 -8.52
C VAL A 103 12.95 -17.13 -9.03
N THR A 104 11.72 -17.42 -8.58
CA THR A 104 10.97 -18.61 -9.00
C THR A 104 10.68 -18.58 -10.49
N LEU A 105 10.26 -17.44 -11.03
CA LEU A 105 9.99 -17.28 -12.47
C LEU A 105 11.26 -17.34 -13.32
N ILE A 106 12.36 -16.73 -12.87
CA ILE A 106 13.65 -16.83 -13.55
C ILE A 106 14.10 -18.30 -13.60
N GLY A 107 13.98 -19.02 -12.50
CA GLY A 107 14.28 -20.45 -12.42
C GLY A 107 13.40 -21.29 -13.36
N ALA A 108 12.08 -21.10 -13.29
CA ALA A 108 11.12 -21.84 -14.12
C ALA A 108 11.30 -21.57 -15.63
N SER A 109 11.69 -20.36 -16.01
CA SER A 109 11.89 -19.96 -17.40
C SER A 109 13.28 -20.24 -17.96
N ARG A 110 14.18 -20.85 -17.18
CA ARG A 110 15.59 -21.05 -17.54
C ARG A 110 16.29 -19.74 -17.95
N GLY A 111 15.93 -18.62 -17.32
CA GLY A 111 16.49 -17.30 -17.59
C GLY A 111 15.85 -16.52 -18.74
N MET A 112 14.91 -17.09 -19.51
CA MET A 112 14.24 -16.35 -20.60
C MET A 112 13.25 -15.29 -20.12
N VAL A 113 12.72 -15.39 -18.89
CA VAL A 113 11.80 -14.38 -18.30
C VAL A 113 12.53 -13.11 -17.85
N VAL A 114 13.86 -13.07 -17.83
CA VAL A 114 14.61 -11.80 -17.56
C VAL A 114 14.25 -10.71 -18.58
N LEU A 115 13.82 -11.07 -19.79
CA LEU A 115 13.32 -10.14 -20.81
C LEU A 115 11.91 -9.60 -20.54
N PHE A 116 11.10 -10.30 -19.75
CA PHE A 116 9.78 -9.84 -19.32
C PHE A 116 9.92 -9.21 -17.94
N ILE A 117 10.16 -7.90 -17.89
CA ILE A 117 10.09 -7.05 -16.68
C ILE A 117 8.69 -7.10 -16.02
N PHE A 118 7.69 -7.63 -16.75
CA PHE A 118 6.27 -7.68 -16.39
C PHE A 118 5.91 -8.38 -15.07
N PRO A 119 6.46 -9.54 -14.68
CA PRO A 119 6.10 -10.21 -13.44
C PRO A 119 6.61 -9.46 -12.20
N LEU A 120 7.70 -8.72 -12.34
CA LEU A 120 8.27 -7.87 -11.29
C LEU A 120 7.41 -6.62 -11.05
N LEU A 121 6.66 -6.18 -12.07
CA LEU A 121 5.76 -5.03 -11.98
C LEU A 121 4.48 -5.34 -11.19
N ILE A 122 4.01 -6.59 -11.11
CA ILE A 122 2.72 -6.90 -10.46
C ILE A 122 2.75 -6.55 -8.95
N PRO A 123 3.72 -7.02 -8.13
CA PRO A 123 3.80 -6.62 -6.72
C PRO A 123 4.09 -5.13 -6.54
N ILE A 124 4.84 -4.52 -7.46
CA ILE A 124 5.16 -3.09 -7.44
C ILE A 124 3.91 -2.25 -7.70
N TRP A 125 3.15 -2.55 -8.76
CA TRP A 125 1.89 -1.88 -9.10
C TRP A 125 0.89 -2.00 -7.95
N TYR A 126 0.85 -3.16 -7.32
CA TYR A 126 0.03 -3.41 -6.13
C TYR A 126 0.38 -2.45 -4.99
N THR A 127 1.67 -2.32 -4.71
CA THR A 127 2.19 -1.44 -3.66
C THR A 127 1.91 0.02 -4.01
N CYS A 128 2.10 0.41 -5.27
CA CYS A 128 1.83 1.75 -5.77
C CYS A 128 0.34 2.14 -5.66
N ALA A 129 -0.59 1.26 -6.02
CA ALA A 129 -2.03 1.54 -5.91
C ALA A 129 -2.45 1.85 -4.47
N PHE A 130 -1.91 1.09 -3.52
CA PHE A 130 -2.12 1.32 -2.10
C PHE A 130 -1.50 2.64 -1.61
N ILE A 131 -0.29 2.96 -2.09
CA ILE A 131 0.40 4.20 -1.73
C ILE A 131 -0.35 5.41 -2.21
N VAL A 132 -0.90 5.39 -3.42
CA VAL A 132 -1.72 6.49 -3.94
C VAL A 132 -2.90 6.76 -3.00
N GLN A 133 -3.60 5.71 -2.56
CA GLN A 133 -4.73 5.83 -1.65
C GLN A 133 -4.32 6.36 -0.26
N SER A 134 -3.22 5.85 0.31
CA SER A 134 -2.69 6.37 1.58
C SER A 134 -2.05 7.76 1.45
N GLY A 135 -1.59 8.13 0.25
CA GLY A 135 -0.95 9.39 -0.08
C GLY A 135 -1.92 10.56 0.03
N PHE A 136 -3.22 10.35 -0.22
CA PHE A 136 -4.24 11.36 0.03
C PHE A 136 -4.35 11.76 1.51
N PHE A 137 -4.18 10.81 2.44
CA PHE A 137 -4.10 11.15 3.88
C PHE A 137 -2.83 11.96 4.19
N GLY A 138 -1.71 11.63 3.55
CA GLY A 138 -0.46 12.37 3.68
C GLY A 138 -0.56 13.79 3.13
N ALA A 139 -1.10 13.95 1.92
CA ALA A 139 -1.30 15.25 1.27
C ALA A 139 -2.24 16.16 2.09
N ALA A 140 -3.36 15.60 2.60
CA ALA A 140 -4.28 16.32 3.47
C ALA A 140 -3.60 16.81 4.76
N ASN A 141 -2.72 15.99 5.34
CA ASN A 141 -2.00 16.37 6.55
C ASN A 141 -0.89 17.39 6.28
N VAL A 142 -0.16 17.27 5.16
CA VAL A 142 0.84 18.28 4.72
C VAL A 142 0.17 19.63 4.46
N ALA A 143 -1.02 19.64 3.84
CA ALA A 143 -1.80 20.87 3.63
C ALA A 143 -2.11 21.60 4.94
N MET A 144 -2.48 20.84 5.97
CA MET A 144 -2.76 21.40 7.29
C MET A 144 -1.49 21.92 7.98
N LEU A 145 -0.40 21.15 7.93
CA LEU A 145 0.87 21.58 8.51
C LEU A 145 1.39 22.86 7.84
N ARG A 146 1.20 23.00 6.53
CA ARG A 146 1.54 24.24 5.81
C ARG A 146 0.63 25.41 6.18
N LYS A 147 -0.67 25.17 6.43
CA LYS A 147 -1.57 26.21 6.97
C LYS A 147 -1.14 26.70 8.36
N LYS A 148 -0.57 25.82 9.18
CA LYS A 148 -0.14 26.16 10.56
C LYS A 148 1.26 26.79 10.62
N TYR A 149 2.23 26.25 9.87
CA TYR A 149 3.64 26.65 9.97
C TYR A 149 4.16 27.41 8.74
N GLY A 150 3.30 27.69 7.75
CA GLY A 150 3.65 28.42 6.53
C GLY A 150 4.68 27.70 5.66
N ASP A 151 5.58 28.47 5.07
CA ASP A 151 6.62 27.97 4.14
C ASP A 151 7.74 27.18 4.81
N ASN A 152 7.69 27.00 6.14
CA ASN A 152 8.58 26.08 6.85
C ASN A 152 8.38 24.62 6.40
N ILE A 153 7.26 24.29 5.75
CA ILE A 153 6.98 22.96 5.19
C ILE A 153 7.08 23.00 3.67
N SER A 154 8.08 22.29 3.14
CA SER A 154 8.32 22.21 1.68
C SER A 154 7.24 21.42 0.94
N LEU A 155 6.89 21.89 -0.25
CA LEU A 155 5.97 21.24 -1.19
C LEU A 155 6.43 19.84 -1.62
N ILE A 156 7.73 19.57 -1.56
CA ILE A 156 8.31 18.25 -1.89
C ILE A 156 7.70 17.15 -1.01
N HIS A 157 7.28 17.48 0.22
CA HIS A 157 6.62 16.53 1.11
C HIS A 157 5.28 16.04 0.58
N TYR A 158 4.59 16.74 -0.33
CA TYR A 158 3.41 16.20 -1.01
C TYR A 158 3.78 15.05 -1.93
N VAL A 159 4.76 15.26 -2.80
CA VAL A 159 5.19 14.26 -3.79
C VAL A 159 5.75 13.03 -3.08
N LEU A 160 6.53 13.24 -2.01
CA LEU A 160 7.08 12.15 -1.21
C LEU A 160 5.99 11.26 -0.57
N GLN A 161 4.79 11.76 -0.31
CA GLN A 161 3.69 10.95 0.24
C GLN A 161 3.11 9.93 -0.75
N PHE A 162 3.41 10.08 -2.04
CA PHE A 162 2.99 9.19 -3.13
C PHE A 162 4.09 8.22 -3.58
N VAL A 163 5.28 8.27 -2.97
CA VAL A 163 6.38 7.37 -3.31
C VAL A 163 6.55 6.31 -2.20
N PRO A 164 6.56 5.00 -2.54
CA PRO A 164 6.80 3.94 -1.57
C PRO A 164 8.05 4.20 -0.74
N VAL A 165 8.00 3.90 0.57
CA VAL A 165 9.09 4.05 1.53
C VAL A 165 9.44 5.51 1.85
N LEU A 166 9.54 6.38 0.83
CA LEU A 166 9.72 7.82 1.01
C LEU A 166 8.55 8.46 1.74
N ASP A 167 7.35 7.90 1.61
CA ASP A 167 6.16 8.33 2.32
C ASP A 167 6.29 8.16 3.85
N VAL A 168 6.89 7.06 4.30
CA VAL A 168 7.20 6.81 5.71
C VAL A 168 8.31 7.74 6.20
N LEU A 169 9.38 7.90 5.41
CA LEU A 169 10.49 8.80 5.75
C LEU A 169 10.03 10.26 5.86
N SER A 170 9.24 10.74 4.89
CA SER A 170 8.65 12.07 4.88
C SER A 170 7.78 12.30 6.12
N THR A 171 7.02 11.29 6.53
CA THR A 171 6.20 11.33 7.75
C THR A 171 7.04 11.47 9.02
N ILE A 172 8.12 10.70 9.14
CA ILE A 172 9.04 10.77 10.29
C ILE A 172 9.71 12.16 10.34
N ILE A 173 10.19 12.66 9.20
CA ILE A 173 10.83 13.97 9.09
C ILE A 173 9.87 15.09 9.48
N LEU A 174 8.64 15.08 8.94
CA LEU A 174 7.61 16.07 9.26
C LEU A 174 7.28 16.07 10.75
N LYS A 175 7.15 14.89 11.37
CA LYS A 175 6.86 14.78 12.80
C LYS A 175 7.99 15.33 13.67
N SER A 176 9.24 15.03 13.31
CA SER A 176 10.42 15.59 13.97
C SER A 176 10.49 17.12 13.83
N LYS A 177 10.21 17.65 12.63
CA LYS A 177 10.22 19.08 12.33
C LYS A 177 9.11 19.83 13.08
N CYS A 178 7.89 19.27 13.11
CA CYS A 178 6.79 19.85 13.87
C CYS A 178 7.07 19.87 15.37
N LYS A 179 7.67 18.81 15.92
CA LYS A 179 8.07 18.77 17.33
C LYS A 179 9.07 19.86 17.68
N LYS A 180 10.07 20.09 16.82
CA LYS A 180 11.05 21.18 16.99
C LYS A 180 10.41 22.56 16.94
N LEU A 181 9.50 22.80 15.99
CA LEU A 181 8.80 24.09 15.87
C LEU A 181 7.92 24.37 17.09
N GLN A 182 7.24 23.36 17.65
CA GLN A 182 6.47 23.49 18.89
C GLN A 182 7.31 23.74 20.15
N THR A 183 8.61 23.45 20.13
CA THR A 183 9.52 23.74 21.26
C THR A 183 10.20 25.09 21.14
N THR A 184 10.03 25.79 20.02
CA THR A 184 10.64 27.09 19.73
C THR A 184 9.62 28.24 19.86
N GLU A 185 8.32 27.92 19.92
CA GLU A 185 7.24 28.80 20.42
C GLU A 185 7.13 28.70 21.94
#